data_AF-A0A2H5YTJ7-F1
#
_entry.id   AF-A0A2H5YTJ7-F1
#
_cell.length_a   1.000
_cell.length_b   1.000
_cell.length_c   1.000
_cell.angle_alpha   90.00
_cell.angle_beta   90.00
_cell.angle_gamma   90.00
#
_symmetry.space_group_name_H-M   'P 1'
#
loop_
_entity.id
_entity.type
_entity.pdbx_description
1 polymer ?
#
loop_
_entity_poly.entity_id
_entity_poly.type
_entity_poly.pdbx_seq_one_letter_code
_entity_poly.pdbx_strand_id
1 'polypeptide(L)'
;MTSGSSALDNLFWRDEILEAMYWMRGEGLAGDVDAAELARFLVSDVELIQAHLDRLVASGDLACEHGRYRLTEQGRREGAVRFRDAFADLTRPAHGECAPGCWCHDPAHAGEPCPSHPDRPRA
;
A
#
# COMPACT_ATOMS: atom_id res chain seq x y z
N MET A 1 -24.28 -6.48 21.14
CA MET A 1 -24.37 -5.59 19.96
C MET A 1 -23.00 -4.94 19.74
N THR A 2 -22.00 -5.72 19.33
CA THR A 2 -20.58 -5.31 19.27
C THR A 2 -19.90 -5.97 18.05
N SER A 3 -20.54 -5.89 16.88
CA SER A 3 -20.04 -6.59 15.67
C SER A 3 -19.65 -5.68 14.51
N GLY A 4 -20.09 -4.42 14.48
CA GLY A 4 -19.79 -3.50 13.37
C GLY A 4 -18.46 -2.76 13.56
N SER A 5 -18.32 -2.03 14.67
CA SER A 5 -17.10 -1.23 14.95
C SER A 5 -15.85 -2.11 15.00
N SER A 6 -15.91 -3.23 15.73
CA SER A 6 -14.76 -4.14 15.86
C SER A 6 -14.34 -4.79 14.52
N ALA A 7 -15.29 -5.04 13.61
CA ALA A 7 -14.96 -5.57 12.29
C ALA A 7 -14.26 -4.53 11.40
N LEU A 8 -14.72 -3.28 11.46
CA LEU A 8 -14.06 -2.17 10.75
C LEU A 8 -12.67 -1.88 11.32
N ASP A 9 -12.53 -1.89 12.65
CA ASP A 9 -11.23 -1.71 13.32
C ASP A 9 -10.25 -2.82 12.91
N ASN A 10 -10.74 -4.05 12.75
CA ASN A 10 -9.90 -5.17 12.29
C ASN A 10 -9.44 -5.01 10.85
N LEU A 11 -10.31 -4.50 9.97
CA LEU A 11 -9.94 -4.23 8.58
C LEU A 11 -8.92 -3.10 8.51
N PHE A 12 -9.16 -2.01 9.25
CA PHE A 12 -8.23 -0.89 9.36
C PHE A 12 -6.83 -1.37 9.77
N TRP A 13 -6.72 -2.07 10.90
CA TRP A 13 -5.41 -2.53 11.39
C TRP A 13 -4.74 -3.57 10.51
N ARG A 14 -5.52 -4.43 9.84
CA ARG A 14 -4.97 -5.33 8.83
C ARG A 14 -4.33 -4.54 7.70
N ASP A 15 -5.02 -3.51 7.23
CA ASP A 15 -4.55 -2.72 6.09
C ASP A 15 -3.31 -1.88 6.46
N GLU A 16 -3.35 -1.18 7.59
CA GLU A 16 -2.23 -0.38 8.11
C GLU A 16 -0.95 -1.22 8.32
N ILE A 17 -1.07 -2.39 8.97
CA ILE A 17 0.08 -3.24 9.25
C ILE A 17 0.70 -3.79 7.96
N LEU A 18 -0.13 -4.28 7.03
CA LEU A 18 0.36 -4.85 5.78
C LEU A 18 0.98 -3.80 4.87
N GLU A 19 0.38 -2.60 4.80
CA GLU A 19 0.93 -1.47 4.06
C GLU A 19 2.28 -1.03 4.64
N ALA A 20 2.35 -0.79 5.95
CA ALA A 20 3.58 -0.34 6.62
C ALA A 20 4.72 -1.35 6.45
N MET A 21 4.46 -2.64 6.68
CA MET A 21 5.46 -3.70 6.49
C MET A 21 5.89 -3.85 5.03
N TYR A 22 4.98 -3.65 4.07
CA TYR A 22 5.31 -3.68 2.65
C TYR A 22 6.25 -2.53 2.29
N TRP A 23 5.91 -1.32 2.73
CA TRP A 23 6.71 -0.12 2.49
C TRP A 23 8.09 -0.20 3.14
N MET A 24 8.16 -0.54 4.43
CA MET A 24 9.43 -0.70 5.16
C MET A 24 10.38 -1.70 4.47
N ARG A 25 9.83 -2.78 3.90
CA ARG A 25 10.62 -3.75 3.14
C ARG A 25 11.09 -3.20 1.80
N GLY A 26 10.25 -2.45 1.09
CA GLY A 26 10.58 -1.84 -0.20
C GLY A 26 11.70 -0.80 -0.08
N GLU A 27 11.68 -0.01 0.98
CA GLU A 27 12.70 1.02 1.28
C GLU A 27 13.95 0.46 1.96
N GLY A 28 14.00 -0.85 2.25
CA GLY A 28 15.12 -1.47 2.96
C GLY A 28 15.25 -1.05 4.43
N LEU A 29 14.19 -0.51 5.03
CA LEU A 29 14.15 -0.11 6.45
C LEU A 29 14.07 -1.32 7.38
N ALA A 30 13.28 -2.33 7.01
CA ALA A 30 13.13 -3.56 7.79
C ALA A 30 12.68 -4.74 6.92
N GLY A 31 13.27 -5.92 7.13
CA GLY A 31 12.84 -7.18 6.48
C GLY A 31 11.87 -8.02 7.33
N ASP A 32 11.84 -7.75 8.62
CA ASP A 32 10.96 -8.27 9.67
C ASP A 32 10.95 -7.25 10.82
N VAL A 33 9.95 -7.31 11.70
CA VAL A 33 9.78 -6.39 12.84
C VAL A 33 9.30 -7.14 14.07
N ASP A 34 9.55 -6.61 15.27
CA ASP A 34 8.77 -6.98 16.45
C ASP A 34 7.56 -6.04 16.65
N ALA A 35 6.68 -6.39 17.60
CA ALA A 35 5.47 -5.60 17.86
C ALA A 35 5.77 -4.17 18.35
N ALA A 36 6.85 -3.97 19.12
CA ALA A 36 7.19 -2.67 19.67
C ALA A 36 7.82 -1.73 18.63
N GLU A 37 8.62 -2.25 17.72
CA GLU A 37 9.09 -1.54 16.53
C GLU A 37 7.92 -1.09 15.66
N LEU A 38 7.01 -2.01 15.34
CA LEU A 38 5.87 -1.69 14.50
C LEU A 38 4.89 -0.71 15.17
N ALA A 39 4.64 -0.86 16.48
CA ALA A 39 3.81 0.06 17.24
C ALA A 39 4.39 1.48 17.30
N ARG A 40 5.71 1.61 17.45
CA ARG A 40 6.39 2.93 17.35
C ARG A 40 6.25 3.53 15.96
N PHE A 41 6.38 2.72 14.92
CA PHE A 41 6.23 3.15 13.54
C PHE A 41 4.81 3.65 13.25
N LEU A 42 3.79 2.91 13.70
CA LEU A 42 2.37 3.23 13.53
C LEU A 42 1.81 4.20 14.60
N VAL A 43 2.66 4.70 15.50
CA VAL A 43 2.29 5.59 16.61
C VAL A 43 1.08 5.04 17.39
N SER A 44 1.19 3.77 17.82
CA SER A 44 0.10 3.00 18.40
C SER A 44 0.50 2.19 19.62
N ASP A 45 -0.49 1.59 20.26
CA ASP A 45 -0.34 0.74 21.44
C ASP A 45 0.25 -0.64 21.07
N VAL A 46 1.22 -1.12 21.86
CA VAL A 46 1.95 -2.35 21.52
C VAL A 46 1.11 -3.59 21.69
N GLU A 47 0.25 -3.64 22.72
CA GLU A 47 -0.67 -4.75 22.96
C GLU A 47 -1.71 -4.86 21.84
N LEU A 48 -2.21 -3.72 21.37
CA LEU A 48 -3.09 -3.66 20.20
C LEU A 48 -2.40 -4.21 18.95
N ILE A 49 -1.19 -3.73 18.63
CA ILE A 49 -0.43 -4.20 17.46
C ILE A 49 -0.12 -5.68 17.55
N GLN A 50 0.30 -6.16 18.74
CA GLN A 50 0.56 -7.57 18.99
C GLN A 50 -0.69 -8.43 18.70
N ALA A 51 -1.87 -8.02 19.18
CA ALA A 51 -3.10 -8.76 18.93
C ALA A 51 -3.46 -8.85 17.43
N HIS A 52 -3.16 -7.82 16.64
CA HIS A 52 -3.37 -7.84 15.19
C HIS A 52 -2.30 -8.65 14.45
N LEU A 53 -1.04 -8.60 14.89
CA LEU A 53 0.04 -9.44 14.34
C LEU A 53 -0.29 -10.93 14.50
N ASP A 54 -0.78 -11.35 15.68
CA ASP A 54 -1.18 -12.75 15.92
C ASP A 54 -2.31 -13.19 14.99
N ARG A 55 -3.27 -12.31 14.71
CA ARG A 55 -4.36 -12.59 13.75
C ARG A 55 -3.86 -12.70 12.32
N LEU A 56 -2.90 -11.87 11.93
CA LEU A 56 -2.31 -11.88 10.60
C LEU A 56 -1.39 -13.10 10.37
N VAL A 57 -0.77 -13.61 11.44
CA VAL A 57 -0.11 -14.92 11.41
C VAL A 57 -1.15 -16.03 11.21
N ALA A 58 -2.26 -15.98 11.95
CA ALA A 58 -3.34 -16.96 11.82
C ALA A 58 -4.02 -16.95 10.43
N SER A 59 -4.09 -15.80 9.76
CA SER A 59 -4.61 -15.67 8.39
C SER A 59 -3.59 -16.01 7.29
N GLY A 60 -2.33 -16.24 7.66
CA GLY A 60 -1.24 -16.56 6.73
C GLY A 60 -0.65 -15.35 5.99
N ASP A 61 -1.02 -14.13 6.37
CA ASP A 61 -0.43 -12.91 5.82
C ASP A 61 0.99 -12.67 6.36
N LEU A 62 1.24 -13.08 7.61
CA LEU A 62 2.53 -13.00 8.28
C LEU A 62 3.07 -14.37 8.69
N ALA A 63 4.39 -14.48 8.77
CA ALA A 63 5.08 -15.54 9.49
C ALA A 63 5.74 -14.95 10.73
N CYS A 64 5.69 -15.66 11.85
CA CYS A 64 6.35 -15.28 13.10
C CYS A 64 7.44 -16.30 13.46
N GLU A 65 8.66 -15.82 13.64
CA GLU A 65 9.81 -16.62 14.08
C GLU A 65 10.52 -15.87 15.20
N HIS A 66 10.64 -16.50 16.38
CA HIS A 66 11.31 -15.91 17.56
C HIS A 66 10.79 -14.50 17.95
N GLY A 67 9.50 -14.23 17.78
CA GLY A 67 8.88 -12.93 18.09
C GLY A 67 9.07 -11.86 17.02
N ARG A 68 9.63 -12.22 15.85
CA ARG A 68 9.78 -11.35 14.69
C ARG A 68 8.78 -11.73 13.61
N TYR A 69 8.12 -10.74 13.04
CA TYR A 69 7.06 -10.90 12.04
C TYR A 69 7.58 -10.48 10.67
N ARG A 70 7.33 -11.31 9.66
CA ARG A 70 7.63 -10.99 8.27
C ARG A 70 6.44 -11.25 7.36
N LEU A 71 6.34 -10.47 6.28
CA LEU A 71 5.35 -10.71 5.23
C LEU A 71 5.59 -12.07 4.56
N THR A 72 4.56 -12.91 4.53
CA THR A 72 4.52 -14.04 3.61
C THR A 72 4.33 -13.54 2.19
N GLU A 73 4.42 -14.43 1.21
CA GLU A 73 4.11 -14.07 -0.17
C GLU A 73 2.65 -13.56 -0.34
N GLN A 74 1.71 -14.06 0.46
CA GLN A 74 0.34 -13.52 0.48
C GLN A 74 0.32 -12.11 1.06
N GLY A 75 0.91 -11.92 2.25
CA GLY A 75 0.97 -10.59 2.88
C GLY A 75 1.65 -9.55 2.00
N ARG A 76 2.69 -9.94 1.23
CA ARG A 76 3.33 -9.04 0.25
C ARG A 76 2.37 -8.55 -0.83
N ARG A 77 1.58 -9.45 -1.42
CA ARG A 77 0.59 -9.09 -2.44
C ARG A 77 -0.49 -8.18 -1.87
N GLU A 78 -1.01 -8.54 -0.71
CA GLU A 78 -2.04 -7.77 -0.01
C GLU A 78 -1.54 -6.38 0.39
N GLY A 79 -0.33 -6.28 0.96
CA GLY A 79 0.30 -5.01 1.31
C GLY A 79 0.57 -4.11 0.10
N ALA A 80 1.00 -4.69 -1.03
CA ALA A 80 1.20 -3.94 -2.27
C ALA A 80 -0.10 -3.31 -2.80
N VAL A 81 -1.22 -4.04 -2.70
CA VAL A 81 -2.55 -3.53 -3.10
C VAL A 81 -2.95 -2.34 -2.24
N ARG A 82 -2.82 -2.45 -0.91
CA ARG A 82 -3.16 -1.38 0.05
C ARG A 82 -2.31 -0.14 -0.18
N PHE A 83 -0.99 -0.33 -0.24
CA PHE A 83 -0.05 0.74 -0.52
C PHE A 83 -0.38 1.47 -1.83
N ARG A 84 -0.65 0.72 -2.91
CA ARG A 84 -1.06 1.34 -4.18
C ARG A 84 -2.33 2.15 -4.01
N ASP A 85 -3.34 1.62 -3.31
CA ASP A 85 -4.64 2.26 -3.19
C ASP A 85 -4.57 3.52 -2.30
N ALA A 86 -3.79 3.49 -1.21
CA ALA A 86 -3.54 4.64 -0.33
C ALA A 86 -2.77 5.77 -1.02
N PHE A 87 -1.86 5.43 -1.94
CA PHE A 87 -1.03 6.40 -2.67
C PHE A 87 -1.49 6.64 -4.11
N ALA A 88 -2.65 6.12 -4.50
CA ALA A 88 -3.15 6.22 -5.87
C ALA A 88 -3.35 7.68 -6.31
N ASP A 89 -3.78 8.54 -5.38
CA ASP A 89 -4.01 9.96 -5.67
C ASP A 89 -2.70 10.76 -5.77
N LEU A 90 -1.64 10.32 -5.09
CA LEU A 90 -0.32 10.94 -5.10
C LEU A 90 0.54 10.54 -6.31
N THR A 91 0.24 9.38 -6.90
CA THR A 91 0.98 8.81 -8.03
C THR A 91 0.26 8.98 -9.38
N ARG A 92 -0.98 9.51 -9.37
CA ARG A 92 -1.64 9.92 -10.61
C ARG A 92 -0.93 11.14 -11.20
N PRO A 93 -0.82 11.21 -12.53
CA PRO A 93 -0.45 12.45 -13.19
C PRO A 93 -1.37 13.58 -12.71
N ALA A 94 -0.81 14.74 -12.37
CA ALA A 94 -1.61 15.92 -12.06
C ALA A 94 -2.53 16.24 -13.25
N HIS A 95 -3.70 16.84 -13.02
CA HIS A 95 -4.65 17.15 -14.09
C HIS A 95 -3.96 17.89 -15.26
N GLY A 96 -3.76 17.19 -16.38
CA GLY A 96 -3.08 17.72 -17.57
C GLY A 96 -1.75 17.04 -17.92
N GLU A 97 -1.19 16.21 -17.04
CA GLU A 97 0.01 15.44 -17.32
C GLU A 97 -0.33 14.08 -17.94
N CYS A 98 0.39 13.73 -19.01
CA CYS A 98 0.26 12.44 -19.65
C CYS A 98 1.24 11.45 -19.02
N ALA A 99 0.79 10.21 -18.79
CA ALA A 99 1.66 9.17 -18.23
C ALA A 99 2.86 8.88 -19.16
N PRO A 100 3.99 8.36 -18.63
CA PRO A 100 5.06 7.84 -19.46
C PRO A 100 4.54 6.83 -20.49
N GLY A 101 4.92 7.00 -21.77
CA GLY A 101 4.43 6.17 -22.87
C GLY A 101 3.03 6.52 -23.40
N CYS A 102 2.46 7.65 -22.96
CA CYS A 102 1.23 8.16 -23.57
C CYS A 102 1.43 8.44 -25.07
N TRP A 103 0.36 8.28 -25.85
CA TRP A 103 0.30 8.58 -27.28
C TRP A 103 0.93 9.93 -27.64
N CYS A 104 0.71 10.96 -26.81
CA CYS A 104 1.23 12.30 -27.07
C CYS A 104 2.75 12.41 -26.91
N HIS A 105 3.44 11.41 -26.36
CA HIS A 105 4.91 11.39 -26.22
C HIS A 105 5.61 10.68 -27.38
N ASP A 106 4.87 10.05 -28.30
CA ASP A 106 5.43 9.42 -29.49
C ASP A 106 5.67 10.47 -30.61
N PRO A 107 6.91 10.65 -31.09
CA PRO A 107 7.22 11.56 -32.19
C PRO A 107 6.46 11.25 -33.49
N ALA A 108 6.02 10.00 -33.70
CA ALA A 108 5.25 9.61 -34.87
C ALA A 108 3.91 10.34 -34.97
N HIS A 109 3.39 10.84 -33.85
CA HIS A 109 2.09 11.51 -33.74
C HIS A 109 2.23 13.04 -33.59
N ALA A 110 3.39 13.61 -33.92
CA ALA A 110 3.61 15.04 -33.81
C ALA A 110 2.67 15.84 -34.73
N GLY A 111 1.86 16.72 -34.13
CA GLY A 111 0.91 17.59 -34.85
C GLY A 111 -0.48 16.99 -35.04
N GLU A 112 -0.70 15.73 -34.64
CA GLU A 112 -2.02 15.11 -34.61
C GLU A 112 -2.80 15.57 -33.35
N PRO A 113 -4.15 15.68 -33.41
CA PRO A 113 -4.96 15.95 -32.24
C PRO A 113 -5.04 14.74 -31.31
N CYS A 114 -5.03 14.98 -29.99
CA CYS A 114 -5.06 13.92 -28.99
C CYS A 114 -6.36 13.11 -29.06
N PRO A 115 -6.32 11.76 -29.19
CA PRO A 115 -7.53 10.93 -29.27
C PRO A 115 -8.46 11.08 -28.06
N SER A 116 -7.91 11.36 -26.88
CA SER A 116 -8.68 11.59 -25.64
C SER A 116 -9.16 13.03 -25.47
N HIS A 117 -8.60 13.99 -26.22
CA HIS A 117 -8.93 15.41 -26.18
C HIS A 117 -8.81 16.02 -27.60
N PRO A 118 -9.73 15.68 -28.53
CA PRO A 118 -9.60 16.05 -29.94
C PRO A 118 -9.67 17.57 -30.17
N ASP A 119 -10.24 18.31 -29.22
CA ASP A 119 -10.47 19.76 -29.33
C ASP A 119 -9.32 20.61 -28.75
N ARG A 120 -8.22 20.01 -28.29
CA ARG A 120 -7.08 20.75 -27.70
C ARG A 120 -5.81 20.59 -28.54
N PRO A 121 -5.22 21.68 -29.07
CA PRO A 121 -3.91 21.61 -29.69
C PRO A 121 -2.85 21.24 -28.65
N ARG A 122 -1.84 20.47 -29.08
CA ARG A 122 -0.69 20.07 -28.27
C ARG A 122 0.07 21.36 -27.85
N ALA A 123 0.26 21.57 -26.54
CA ALA A 123 1.02 22.70 -26.00
C ALA A 123 2.51 22.58 -26.31
#